data_AF-A0A7C5BR08-F1
#
_entry.id   AF-A0A7C5BR08-F1
#
_cell.length_a   1.000
_cell.length_b   1.000
_cell.length_c   1.000
_cell.angle_alpha   90.00
_cell.angle_beta   90.00
_cell.angle_gamma   90.00
#
_symmetry.space_group_name_H-M   'P 1'
#
loop_
_entity.id
_entity.type
_entity.pdbx_description
1 polymer ?
#
loop_
_entity_poly.entity_id
_entity_poly.type
_entity_poly.pdbx_seq_one_letter_code
_entity_poly.pdbx_strand_id
1 'polypeptide(L)'
;MPIDYHPFTSMPVGTSVRDLPDGGRLFGFTDGAFLRVFPDGQMSVVDEGGSASVVGSAVGGVVTLPDGRELTLVPDAVKVTHEAAGIEGLPDGVEPVLASPGRYTAMLPDGTRIDVYQSDRAVAVANTSGTIDVLGISHIYGIGEEVQARSISGGAKSFKALESGHAGMIETNGTIHLSLSDGIDLVIHFPQSGSGDDGDGSGPVCFNCQEPD
;
A
#
# COMPACT_ATOMS: atom_id res chain seq x y z
N MET A 1 -10.10 19.91 29.14
CA MET A 1 -9.80 19.86 27.70
C MET A 1 -10.13 18.46 27.22
N PRO A 2 -10.73 18.26 26.04
CA PRO A 2 -10.87 16.93 25.46
C PRO A 2 -9.47 16.32 25.30
N ILE A 3 -9.33 15.02 25.58
CA ILE A 3 -8.09 14.30 25.33
C ILE A 3 -7.96 14.16 23.81
N ASP A 4 -6.82 14.57 23.26
CA ASP A 4 -6.51 14.31 21.85
C ASP A 4 -6.12 12.83 21.71
N TYR A 5 -6.91 12.08 20.95
CA TYR A 5 -6.71 10.66 20.72
C TYR A 5 -5.89 10.35 19.47
N HIS A 6 -5.30 11.34 18.79
CA HIS A 6 -4.46 11.12 17.61
C HIS A 6 -3.44 9.97 17.84
N PRO A 7 -3.35 8.98 16.93
CA PRO A 7 -3.92 8.94 15.57
C PRO A 7 -5.35 8.38 15.46
N PHE A 8 -6.09 8.23 16.56
CA PHE A 8 -7.43 7.62 16.56
C PHE A 8 -8.56 8.65 16.62
N THR A 9 -9.66 8.33 15.97
CA THR A 9 -10.90 9.13 16.00
C THR A 9 -11.58 9.08 17.37
N SER A 10 -11.48 7.94 18.05
CA SER A 10 -12.04 7.72 19.38
C SER A 10 -11.34 6.55 20.06
N MET A 11 -11.53 6.45 21.37
CA MET A 11 -10.96 5.39 22.21
C MET A 11 -12.02 4.79 23.13
N PRO A 12 -11.85 3.53 23.57
CA PRO A 12 -12.69 2.95 24.61
C PRO A 12 -12.76 3.84 25.85
N VAL A 13 -13.93 3.90 26.49
CA VAL A 13 -14.13 4.69 27.70
C VAL A 13 -13.17 4.23 28.79
N GLY A 14 -12.53 5.19 29.48
CA GLY A 14 -11.54 4.90 30.52
C GLY A 14 -10.11 4.71 29.99
N THR A 15 -9.89 4.84 28.67
CA THR A 15 -8.54 4.82 28.10
C THR A 15 -7.72 6.00 28.63
N SER A 16 -6.56 5.68 29.20
CA SER A 16 -5.54 6.67 29.59
C SER A 16 -4.58 6.91 28.42
N VAL A 17 -4.14 8.15 28.23
CA VAL A 17 -3.21 8.52 27.15
C VAL A 17 -1.98 9.20 27.74
N ARG A 18 -0.80 8.80 27.29
CA ARG A 18 0.49 9.36 27.72
C ARG A 18 1.42 9.54 26.53
N ASP A 19 1.89 10.75 26.33
CA ASP A 19 2.97 11.05 25.38
C ASP A 19 4.31 10.55 25.93
N LEU A 20 5.13 9.99 25.04
CA LEU A 20 6.44 9.43 25.36
C LEU A 20 7.56 10.37 24.87
N PRO A 21 8.74 10.37 25.53
CA PRO A 21 9.85 11.26 25.15
C PRO A 21 10.42 11.01 23.75
N ASP A 22 10.19 9.84 23.18
CA ASP A 22 10.60 9.48 21.81
C ASP A 22 9.66 10.05 20.74
N GLY A 23 8.58 10.74 21.13
CA GLY A 23 7.55 11.26 20.23
C GLY A 23 6.40 10.27 20.00
N GLY A 24 6.46 9.07 20.57
CA GLY A 24 5.37 8.10 20.54
C GLY A 24 4.28 8.40 21.56
N ARG A 25 3.22 7.58 21.54
CA ARG A 25 2.09 7.66 22.48
C ARG A 25 1.76 6.29 23.05
N LEU A 26 1.33 6.27 24.30
CA LEU A 26 0.88 5.08 25.01
C LEU A 26 -0.59 5.23 25.40
N PHE A 27 -1.39 4.24 25.06
CA PHE A 27 -2.82 4.16 25.38
C PHE A 27 -3.03 2.99 26.34
N GLY A 28 -3.37 3.27 27.60
CA GLY A 28 -3.65 2.26 28.60
C GLY A 28 -5.15 1.99 28.68
N PHE A 29 -5.55 0.74 28.43
CA PHE A 29 -6.94 0.30 28.48
C PHE A 29 -7.34 -0.14 29.90
N THR A 30 -8.65 -0.25 30.15
CA THR A 30 -9.20 -0.60 31.48
C THR A 30 -9.00 -2.08 31.85
N ASP A 31 -8.70 -2.92 30.87
CA ASP A 31 -8.37 -4.35 31.03
C ASP A 31 -6.89 -4.59 31.37
N GLY A 32 -6.10 -3.52 31.50
CA GLY A 32 -4.67 -3.62 31.81
C GLY A 32 -3.77 -3.76 30.58
N ALA A 33 -4.33 -3.99 29.39
CA ALA A 33 -3.55 -3.95 28.15
C ALA A 33 -3.16 -2.52 27.79
N PHE A 34 -2.08 -2.36 27.02
CA PHE A 34 -1.71 -1.06 26.48
C PHE A 34 -1.24 -1.13 25.04
N LEU A 35 -1.62 -0.11 24.28
CA LEU A 35 -1.22 0.11 22.89
C LEU A 35 -0.18 1.21 22.84
N ARG A 36 0.97 0.92 22.24
CA ARG A 36 2.00 1.91 21.91
C ARG A 36 1.91 2.26 20.43
N VAL A 37 1.85 3.54 20.14
CA VAL A 37 2.01 4.11 18.80
C VAL A 37 3.40 4.75 18.74
N PHE A 38 4.21 4.31 17.80
CA PHE A 38 5.55 4.83 17.58
C PHE A 38 5.52 6.10 16.71
N PRO A 39 6.58 6.93 16.72
CA PRO A 39 6.64 8.16 15.91
C PRO A 39 6.51 7.94 14.40
N ASP A 40 6.89 6.75 13.93
CA ASP A 40 6.77 6.31 12.54
C ASP A 40 5.38 5.74 12.19
N GLY A 41 4.44 5.74 13.13
CA GLY A 41 3.10 5.19 12.97
C GLY A 41 3.00 3.68 13.19
N GLN A 42 4.11 2.97 13.44
CA GLN A 42 4.05 1.57 13.84
C GLN A 42 3.29 1.43 15.16
N MET A 43 2.65 0.28 15.37
CA MET A 43 1.86 0.01 16.56
C MET A 43 2.24 -1.32 17.20
N SER A 44 2.28 -1.37 18.52
CA SER A 44 2.41 -2.61 19.28
C SER A 44 1.45 -2.65 20.45
N VAL A 45 0.81 -3.78 20.68
CA VAL A 45 0.01 -4.04 21.87
C VAL A 45 0.82 -4.88 22.85
N VAL A 46 0.69 -4.57 24.13
CA VAL A 46 1.08 -5.48 25.21
C VAL A 46 -0.17 -5.87 25.96
N ASP A 47 -0.40 -7.17 26.09
CA ASP A 47 -1.54 -7.70 26.84
C ASP A 47 -1.33 -7.63 28.36
N GLU A 48 -2.37 -8.00 29.14
CA GLU A 48 -2.30 -8.07 30.60
C GLU A 48 -1.19 -9.04 31.08
N GLY A 49 -0.88 -10.06 30.28
CA GLY A 49 0.18 -11.04 30.54
C GLY A 49 1.60 -10.51 30.27
N GLY A 50 1.74 -9.29 29.76
CA GLY A 50 3.02 -8.68 29.40
C GLY A 50 3.58 -9.13 28.05
N SER A 51 2.80 -9.86 27.24
CA SER A 51 3.24 -10.30 25.91
C SER A 51 3.04 -9.17 24.90
N ALA A 52 4.13 -8.79 24.22
CA ALA A 52 4.10 -7.77 23.18
C ALA A 52 3.83 -8.40 21.80
N SER A 53 2.90 -7.80 21.05
CA SER A 53 2.59 -8.16 19.66
C SER A 53 2.60 -6.91 18.78
N VAL A 54 3.19 -7.02 17.60
CA VAL A 54 3.09 -5.97 16.58
C VAL A 54 1.67 -5.98 16.03
N VAL A 55 1.06 -4.80 15.94
CA VAL A 55 -0.27 -4.65 15.35
C VAL A 55 -0.11 -4.48 13.84
N GLY A 56 -0.92 -5.20 13.07
CA GLY A 56 -0.90 -5.11 11.61
C GLY A 56 -1.23 -3.70 11.10
N SER A 57 -0.78 -3.39 9.89
CA SER A 57 -1.12 -2.13 9.22
C SER A 57 -2.64 -1.94 9.16
N ALA A 58 -3.08 -0.69 9.25
CA ALA A 58 -4.49 -0.37 9.17
C ALA A 58 -5.07 -0.79 7.82
N VAL A 59 -6.24 -1.43 7.86
CA VAL A 59 -7.04 -1.78 6.68
C VAL A 59 -8.20 -0.81 6.63
N GLY A 60 -8.25 0.04 5.60
CA GLY A 60 -9.29 1.05 5.43
C GLY A 60 -9.38 2.04 6.60
N GLY A 61 -8.26 2.30 7.28
CA GLY A 61 -8.24 3.14 8.49
C GLY A 61 -8.66 2.42 9.76
N VAL A 62 -8.83 1.10 9.75
CA VAL A 62 -9.15 0.30 10.94
C VAL A 62 -7.96 -0.57 11.33
N VAL A 63 -7.63 -0.54 12.61
CA VAL A 63 -6.59 -1.35 13.24
C VAL A 63 -7.27 -2.38 14.14
N THR A 64 -7.05 -3.66 13.89
CA THR A 64 -7.55 -4.75 14.73
C THR A 64 -6.47 -5.19 15.70
N LEU A 65 -6.75 -5.06 17.00
CA LEU A 65 -5.87 -5.53 18.07
C LEU A 65 -5.94 -7.07 18.20
N PRO A 66 -4.94 -7.71 18.83
CA PRO A 66 -4.93 -9.17 19.05
C PRO A 66 -6.15 -9.73 19.80
N ASP A 67 -6.81 -8.92 20.62
CA ASP A 67 -8.04 -9.28 21.32
C ASP A 67 -9.31 -9.17 20.45
N GLY A 68 -9.16 -8.79 19.18
CA GLY A 68 -10.24 -8.57 18.22
C GLY A 68 -10.87 -7.19 18.27
N ARG A 69 -10.39 -6.27 19.14
CA ARG A 69 -10.90 -4.90 19.21
C ARG A 69 -10.47 -4.11 17.98
N GLU A 70 -11.40 -3.36 17.41
CA GLU A 70 -11.14 -2.48 16.28
C GLU A 70 -11.01 -1.02 16.74
N LEU A 71 -9.98 -0.34 16.26
CA LEU A 71 -9.74 1.08 16.48
C LEU A 71 -9.67 1.80 15.14
N THR A 72 -10.42 2.91 15.02
CA THR A 72 -10.49 3.69 13.78
C THR A 72 -9.51 4.86 13.83
N LEU A 73 -8.60 4.90 12.86
CA LEU A 73 -7.64 5.95 12.63
C LEU A 73 -8.30 7.20 12.03
N VAL A 74 -7.72 8.36 12.35
CA VAL A 74 -8.01 9.59 11.61
C VAL A 74 -7.49 9.46 10.17
N PRO A 75 -8.13 10.09 9.18
CA PRO A 75 -7.72 9.98 7.77
C PRO A 75 -6.24 10.28 7.52
N ASP A 76 -5.67 11.24 8.25
CA ASP A 76 -4.27 11.63 8.09
C ASP A 76 -3.28 10.53 8.52
N ALA A 77 -3.69 9.61 9.40
CA ALA A 77 -2.81 8.56 9.90
C ALA A 77 -2.66 7.36 8.94
N VAL A 78 -3.42 7.33 7.85
CA VAL A 78 -3.29 6.32 6.78
C VAL A 78 -2.71 6.89 5.48
N LYS A 79 -2.41 8.19 5.44
CA LYS A 79 -1.73 8.82 4.31
C LYS A 79 -0.33 8.25 4.19
N VAL A 80 0.07 7.94 2.96
CA VAL A 80 1.42 7.48 2.62
C VAL A 80 2.01 8.39 1.56
N THR A 81 3.33 8.37 1.43
CA THR A 81 4.00 9.12 0.38
C THR A 81 3.67 8.55 -1.01
N HIS A 82 3.75 9.40 -2.02
CA HIS A 82 3.66 9.02 -3.43
C HIS A 82 4.67 7.91 -3.78
N GLU A 83 5.89 8.01 -3.25
CA GLU A 83 6.96 7.00 -3.38
C GLU A 83 6.55 5.65 -2.78
N ALA A 84 6.01 5.63 -1.56
CA ALA A 84 5.59 4.39 -0.89
C ALA A 84 4.41 3.70 -1.61
N ALA A 85 3.52 4.51 -2.21
CA ALA A 85 2.44 4.01 -3.05
C ALA A 85 2.91 3.57 -4.44
N GLY A 86 4.11 3.99 -4.86
CA GLY A 86 4.64 3.77 -6.20
C GLY A 86 3.89 4.56 -7.27
N ILE A 87 3.36 5.74 -6.97
CA ILE A 87 2.56 6.55 -7.91
C ILE A 87 3.25 7.89 -8.13
N GLU A 88 3.65 8.17 -9.36
CA GLU A 88 4.12 9.48 -9.79
C GLU A 88 3.04 10.20 -10.62
N GLY A 89 3.06 11.54 -10.61
CA GLY A 89 2.14 12.37 -11.41
C GLY A 89 0.79 12.66 -10.74
N LEU A 90 0.60 12.30 -9.47
CA LEU A 90 -0.60 12.68 -8.73
C LEU A 90 -0.71 14.21 -8.59
N PRO A 91 -1.92 14.79 -8.73
CA PRO A 91 -2.13 16.22 -8.52
C PRO A 91 -1.78 16.69 -7.11
N ASP A 92 -1.42 17.97 -6.98
CA ASP A 92 -1.17 18.60 -5.69
C ASP A 92 -2.35 18.43 -4.73
N GLY A 93 -2.06 17.97 -3.51
CA GLY A 93 -3.06 17.73 -2.47
C GLY A 93 -3.77 16.37 -2.55
N VAL A 94 -3.47 15.55 -3.55
CA VAL A 94 -3.89 14.14 -3.60
C VAL A 94 -2.83 13.28 -2.90
N GLU A 95 -3.20 12.74 -1.74
CA GLU A 95 -2.34 11.83 -0.96
C GLU A 95 -2.90 10.41 -1.03
N PRO A 96 -2.11 9.41 -1.47
CA PRO A 96 -2.49 8.02 -1.40
C PRO A 96 -2.70 7.57 0.05
N VAL A 97 -3.57 6.59 0.24
CA VAL A 97 -3.79 5.94 1.53
C VAL A 97 -3.54 4.44 1.43
N LEU A 98 -3.02 3.84 2.50
CA LEU A 98 -2.94 2.39 2.61
C LEU A 98 -4.34 1.82 2.91
N ALA A 99 -4.96 1.20 1.92
CA ALA A 99 -6.31 0.63 2.05
C ALA A 99 -6.30 -0.79 2.62
N SER A 100 -5.28 -1.58 2.28
CA SER A 100 -4.99 -2.89 2.87
C SER A 100 -3.52 -3.22 2.61
N PRO A 101 -2.92 -4.25 3.23
CA PRO A 101 -1.54 -4.64 2.94
C PRO A 101 -1.28 -4.76 1.43
N GLY A 102 -0.34 -3.96 0.92
CA GLY A 102 0.01 -3.92 -0.50
C GLY A 102 -1.02 -3.27 -1.43
N ARG A 103 -2.10 -2.68 -0.91
CA ARG A 103 -3.10 -1.94 -1.69
C ARG A 103 -3.11 -0.47 -1.29
N TYR A 104 -2.75 0.38 -2.23
CA TYR A 104 -2.82 1.83 -2.06
C TYR A 104 -3.97 2.41 -2.87
N THR A 105 -4.66 3.39 -2.30
CA THR A 105 -5.79 4.05 -2.97
C THR A 105 -5.54 5.55 -3.04
N ALA A 106 -5.73 6.15 -4.21
CA ALA A 106 -5.75 7.59 -4.40
C ALA A 106 -7.09 8.01 -5.01
N MET A 107 -7.67 9.11 -4.51
CA MET A 107 -8.89 9.69 -5.05
C MET A 107 -8.53 10.97 -5.80
N LEU A 108 -8.82 10.99 -7.10
CA LEU A 108 -8.56 12.15 -7.95
C LEU A 108 -9.67 13.21 -7.83
N PRO A 109 -9.39 14.49 -8.18
CA PRO A 109 -10.37 15.57 -8.02
C PRO A 109 -11.66 15.40 -8.83
N ASP A 110 -11.61 14.68 -9.94
CA ASP A 110 -12.76 14.36 -10.79
C ASP A 110 -13.65 13.27 -10.18
N GLY A 111 -13.19 12.57 -9.14
CA GLY A 111 -13.86 11.44 -8.49
C GLY A 111 -13.38 10.06 -8.97
N THR A 112 -12.42 10.00 -9.90
CA THR A 112 -11.78 8.76 -10.33
C THR A 112 -10.93 8.20 -9.20
N ARG A 113 -11.06 6.90 -8.92
CA ARG A 113 -10.29 6.22 -7.86
C ARG A 113 -9.22 5.32 -8.47
N ILE A 114 -7.98 5.51 -8.06
CA ILE A 114 -6.84 4.66 -8.42
C ILE A 114 -6.57 3.70 -7.27
N ASP A 115 -6.63 2.40 -7.54
CA ASP A 115 -6.22 1.34 -6.63
C ASP A 115 -4.96 0.64 -7.17
N VAL A 116 -3.84 0.75 -6.48
CA VAL A 116 -2.57 0.10 -6.82
C VAL A 116 -2.40 -1.16 -5.99
N TYR A 117 -2.28 -2.31 -6.64
CA TYR A 117 -2.06 -3.62 -6.02
C TYR A 117 -0.60 -4.03 -6.22
N GLN A 118 0.23 -3.79 -5.21
CA GLN A 118 1.68 -4.00 -5.29
C GLN A 118 2.07 -5.45 -5.57
N SER A 119 1.43 -6.41 -4.90
CA SER A 119 1.72 -7.84 -5.05
C SER A 119 1.31 -8.37 -6.42
N ASP A 120 0.17 -7.90 -6.95
CA ASP A 120 -0.35 -8.33 -8.26
C ASP A 120 0.25 -7.56 -9.43
N ARG A 121 1.00 -6.49 -9.13
CA ARG A 121 1.61 -5.58 -10.11
C ARG A 121 0.57 -5.05 -11.09
N ALA A 122 -0.52 -4.57 -10.52
CA ALA A 122 -1.70 -4.13 -11.25
C ALA A 122 -2.29 -2.84 -10.64
N VAL A 123 -3.00 -2.11 -11.49
CA VAL A 123 -3.79 -0.93 -11.13
C VAL A 123 -5.23 -1.18 -11.53
N ALA A 124 -6.17 -0.85 -10.65
CA ALA A 124 -7.57 -0.67 -11.02
C ALA A 124 -7.90 0.82 -11.03
N VAL A 125 -8.47 1.30 -12.13
CA VAL A 125 -8.99 2.66 -12.28
C VAL A 125 -10.51 2.54 -12.22
N ALA A 126 -11.12 2.99 -11.12
CA ALA A 126 -12.57 3.03 -11.00
C ALA A 126 -13.06 4.40 -11.48
N ASN A 127 -13.74 4.38 -12.62
CA ASN A 127 -14.18 5.56 -13.35
C ASN A 127 -15.49 6.10 -12.77
N THR A 128 -15.72 7.40 -12.94
CA THR A 128 -16.95 8.07 -12.45
C THR A 128 -18.22 7.62 -13.18
N SER A 129 -18.07 7.06 -14.38
CA SER A 129 -19.13 6.37 -15.14
C SER A 129 -19.58 5.06 -14.49
N GLY A 130 -18.81 4.52 -13.54
CA GLY A 130 -19.05 3.22 -12.90
C GLY A 130 -18.31 2.05 -13.55
N THR A 131 -17.51 2.29 -14.58
CA THR A 131 -16.64 1.28 -15.20
C THR A 131 -15.33 1.12 -14.43
N ILE A 132 -14.62 0.01 -14.64
CA ILE A 132 -13.32 -0.24 -14.01
C ILE A 132 -12.33 -0.74 -15.03
N ASP A 133 -11.20 -0.06 -15.19
CA ASP A 133 -10.07 -0.54 -15.98
C ASP A 133 -9.09 -1.30 -15.09
N VAL A 134 -8.78 -2.55 -15.42
CA VAL A 134 -7.77 -3.36 -14.72
C VAL A 134 -6.54 -3.51 -15.61
N LEU A 135 -5.41 -2.97 -15.14
CA LEU A 135 -4.19 -2.78 -15.90
C LEU A 135 -3.00 -3.41 -15.19
N GLY A 136 -2.35 -4.39 -15.82
CA GLY A 136 -1.15 -5.05 -15.34
C GLY A 136 -0.53 -5.91 -16.43
N ILE A 137 0.69 -6.42 -16.21
CA ILE A 137 1.38 -7.25 -17.22
C ILE A 137 0.52 -8.44 -17.66
N SER A 138 -0.12 -9.12 -16.71
CA SER A 138 -0.92 -10.33 -16.96
C SER A 138 -2.38 -10.03 -17.33
N HIS A 139 -2.87 -8.84 -17.03
CA HIS A 139 -4.29 -8.51 -17.07
C HIS A 139 -4.49 -7.12 -17.66
N ILE A 140 -5.14 -7.03 -18.82
CA ILE A 140 -5.56 -5.74 -19.39
C ILE A 140 -6.99 -5.92 -19.88
N TYR A 141 -7.96 -5.41 -19.13
CA TYR A 141 -9.37 -5.50 -19.47
C TYR A 141 -10.19 -4.43 -18.74
N GLY A 142 -11.38 -4.15 -19.26
CA GLY A 142 -12.37 -3.28 -18.61
C GLY A 142 -13.54 -4.09 -18.05
N ILE A 143 -14.15 -3.57 -16.98
CA ILE A 143 -15.43 -4.01 -16.43
C ILE A 143 -16.44 -2.91 -16.73
N GLY A 144 -17.48 -3.23 -17.49
CA GLY A 144 -18.47 -2.23 -17.91
C GLY A 144 -18.02 -1.40 -19.12
N GLU A 145 -16.76 -1.51 -19.56
CA GLU A 145 -16.26 -0.91 -20.81
C GLU A 145 -15.33 -1.86 -21.58
N GLU A 146 -15.14 -1.55 -22.87
CA GLU A 146 -14.16 -2.22 -23.71
C GLU A 146 -12.78 -1.57 -23.56
N VAL A 147 -11.77 -2.40 -23.31
CA VAL A 147 -10.36 -2.00 -23.30
C VAL A 147 -9.63 -2.72 -24.43
N GLN A 148 -9.08 -1.96 -25.36
CA GLN A 148 -8.30 -2.48 -26.48
C GLN A 148 -6.82 -2.54 -26.10
N ALA A 149 -6.31 -3.75 -25.92
CA ALA A 149 -4.89 -3.99 -25.64
C ALA A 149 -4.16 -4.51 -26.89
N ARG A 150 -2.95 -4.03 -27.11
CA ARG A 150 -2.06 -4.54 -28.17
C ARG A 150 -0.64 -4.70 -27.66
N SER A 151 0.02 -5.78 -28.05
CA SER A 151 1.47 -5.91 -27.87
C SER A 151 2.20 -4.97 -28.81
N ILE A 152 3.29 -4.37 -28.32
CA ILE A 152 4.18 -3.50 -29.09
C ILE A 152 5.62 -4.05 -29.04
N SER A 153 6.52 -3.44 -29.83
CA SER A 153 7.92 -3.86 -29.91
C SER A 153 8.59 -3.87 -28.55
N GLY A 154 9.42 -4.88 -28.28
CA GLY A 154 10.14 -5.01 -27.02
C GLY A 154 9.35 -5.64 -25.89
N GLY A 155 8.15 -6.17 -26.15
CA GLY A 155 7.36 -6.94 -25.17
C GLY A 155 6.43 -6.10 -24.28
N ALA A 156 6.48 -4.77 -24.43
CA ALA A 156 5.51 -3.88 -23.80
C ALA A 156 4.11 -4.06 -24.42
N LYS A 157 3.09 -3.58 -23.71
CA LYS A 157 1.70 -3.59 -24.16
C LYS A 157 1.14 -2.17 -24.09
N SER A 158 0.43 -1.72 -25.12
CA SER A 158 -0.35 -0.48 -25.04
C SER A 158 -1.82 -0.80 -24.90
N PHE A 159 -2.58 0.05 -24.22
CA PHE A 159 -4.02 -0.11 -24.04
C PHE A 159 -4.77 1.20 -24.32
N LYS A 160 -6.06 1.07 -24.62
CA LYS A 160 -7.00 2.18 -24.72
C LYS A 160 -8.38 1.72 -24.25
N ALA A 161 -8.89 2.36 -23.20
CA ALA A 161 -10.25 2.24 -22.73
C ALA A 161 -11.16 3.13 -23.60
N LEU A 162 -12.23 2.55 -24.14
CA LEU A 162 -13.04 3.22 -25.18
C LEU A 162 -14.04 4.22 -24.60
N GLU A 163 -14.58 3.95 -23.41
CA GLU A 163 -15.60 4.80 -22.80
C GLU A 163 -14.97 5.85 -21.89
N SER A 164 -14.10 5.43 -20.97
CA SER A 164 -13.38 6.35 -20.09
C SER A 164 -12.38 7.22 -20.86
N GLY A 165 -11.93 6.75 -22.03
CA GLY A 165 -10.95 7.45 -22.86
C GLY A 165 -9.52 7.35 -22.32
N HIS A 166 -9.30 6.60 -21.24
CA HIS A 166 -7.98 6.35 -20.68
C HIS A 166 -7.11 5.55 -21.64
N ALA A 167 -5.82 5.80 -21.64
CA ALA A 167 -4.89 5.11 -22.52
C ALA A 167 -3.53 5.00 -21.85
N GLY A 168 -2.67 4.13 -22.39
CA GLY A 168 -1.34 4.02 -21.81
C GLY A 168 -0.52 2.86 -22.33
N MET A 169 0.54 2.58 -21.58
CA MET A 169 1.51 1.55 -21.88
C MET A 169 1.95 0.84 -20.59
N ILE A 170 2.12 -0.47 -20.69
CA ILE A 170 2.69 -1.32 -19.66
C ILE A 170 4.02 -1.83 -20.18
N GLU A 171 5.10 -1.47 -19.49
CA GLU A 171 6.45 -1.92 -19.81
C GLU A 171 6.66 -3.40 -19.45
N THR A 172 7.72 -4.01 -20.00
CA THR A 172 8.10 -5.39 -19.66
C THR A 172 8.52 -5.55 -18.20
N ASN A 173 9.06 -4.48 -17.61
CA ASN A 173 9.36 -4.42 -16.19
C ASN A 173 8.11 -4.20 -15.34
N GLY A 174 6.91 -4.08 -15.90
CA GLY A 174 5.64 -3.90 -15.20
C GLY A 174 5.25 -2.48 -14.83
N THR A 175 6.11 -1.49 -15.07
CA THR A 175 5.76 -0.07 -14.91
C THR A 175 4.60 0.28 -15.83
N ILE A 176 3.59 0.97 -15.28
CA ILE A 176 2.40 1.38 -16.03
C ILE A 176 2.46 2.88 -16.23
N HIS A 177 2.45 3.30 -17.48
CA HIS A 177 2.22 4.68 -17.90
C HIS A 177 0.73 4.81 -18.23
N LEU A 178 0.00 5.61 -17.47
CA LEU A 178 -1.45 5.78 -17.57
C LEU A 178 -1.77 7.25 -17.85
N SER A 179 -2.34 7.53 -19.01
CA SER A 179 -2.90 8.82 -19.37
C SER A 179 -4.41 8.79 -19.18
N LEU A 180 -4.89 9.60 -18.24
CA LEU A 180 -6.30 9.79 -17.97
C LEU A 180 -6.92 10.76 -18.99
N SER A 181 -8.24 10.70 -19.16
CA SER A 181 -8.97 11.50 -20.15
C SER A 181 -9.01 12.99 -19.84
N ASP A 182 -8.79 13.34 -18.58
CA ASP A 182 -8.70 14.72 -18.08
C ASP A 182 -7.31 15.34 -18.27
N GLY A 183 -6.35 14.58 -18.80
CA GLY A 183 -4.98 15.03 -19.07
C GLY A 183 -4.00 14.79 -17.94
N ILE A 184 -4.38 14.09 -16.87
CA ILE A 184 -3.44 13.63 -15.85
C ILE A 184 -2.66 12.42 -16.39
N ASP A 185 -1.34 12.51 -16.35
CA ASP A 185 -0.43 11.40 -16.67
C ASP A 185 0.16 10.84 -15.38
N LEU A 186 -0.03 9.54 -15.14
CA LEU A 186 0.49 8.81 -14.00
C LEU A 186 1.54 7.80 -14.45
N VAL A 187 2.58 7.63 -13.63
CA VAL A 187 3.52 6.51 -13.75
C VAL A 187 3.44 5.68 -12.48
N ILE A 188 3.08 4.40 -12.62
CA ILE A 188 2.95 3.48 -11.50
C ILE A 188 4.10 2.48 -11.50
N HIS A 189 4.86 2.50 -10.42
CA HIS A 189 5.97 1.61 -10.13
C HIS A 189 5.57 0.53 -9.13
N PHE A 190 6.11 -0.66 -9.34
CA PHE A 190 5.97 -1.79 -8.44
C PHE A 190 7.35 -2.17 -7.92
N PRO A 191 7.50 -2.62 -6.66
CA PRO A 191 8.75 -3.10 -6.15
C PRO A 191 9.24 -4.20 -7.06
N GLN A 192 10.51 -4.10 -7.48
CA GLN A 192 11.14 -5.21 -8.16
C GLN A 192 11.14 -6.38 -7.20
N SER A 193 10.60 -7.52 -7.64
CA SER A 193 10.85 -8.78 -6.95
C SER A 193 12.36 -8.89 -6.83
N GLY A 194 12.88 -8.75 -5.61
CA GLY A 194 14.31 -8.81 -5.37
C GLY A 194 14.85 -10.05 -6.04
N SER A 195 15.65 -9.86 -7.10
CA SER A 195 16.72 -10.81 -7.35
C SER A 195 17.52 -10.81 -6.06
N GLY A 196 17.47 -11.93 -5.33
CA GLY A 196 18.39 -12.14 -4.22
C GLY A 196 19.78 -11.93 -4.75
N ASP A 197 20.40 -10.80 -4.38
CA ASP A 197 21.82 -10.59 -4.51
C ASP A 197 22.46 -11.51 -3.46
N ASP A 198 22.54 -12.80 -3.78
CA ASP A 198 23.45 -13.74 -3.10
C ASP A 198 24.88 -13.35 -3.52
N GLY A 199 25.35 -12.28 -2.91
CA GLY A 199 26.60 -11.61 -3.22
C GLY A 199 27.41 -11.30 -1.98
N ASP A 200 27.76 -12.31 -1.17
CA ASP A 200 29.05 -12.27 -0.49
C ASP A 200 29.67 -13.66 -0.24
N GLY A 201 30.62 -14.01 -1.12
CA GLY A 201 31.98 -14.33 -0.68
C GLY A 201 32.20 -15.37 0.42
N SER A 202 32.08 -16.66 0.08
CA SER A 202 33.02 -17.68 0.55
C SER A 202 33.08 -18.83 -0.45
N GLY A 203 34.29 -19.08 -0.97
CA GLY A 203 34.54 -19.90 -2.16
C GLY A 203 34.09 -21.36 -2.06
N PRO A 204 34.24 -22.14 -3.15
CA PRO A 204 33.95 -23.56 -3.11
C PRO A 204 34.99 -24.23 -2.23
N VAL A 205 34.66 -24.49 -0.96
CA VAL A 205 35.41 -25.47 -0.17
C VAL A 205 34.90 -26.84 -0.61
N CYS A 206 35.49 -27.32 -1.69
CA CYS A 206 35.34 -28.70 -2.14
C CYS A 206 36.04 -29.60 -1.10
N PHE A 207 35.34 -29.97 -0.03
CA PHE A 207 35.77 -31.06 0.85
C PHE A 207 35.38 -32.37 0.16
N ASN A 208 36.39 -33.10 -0.32
CA ASN A 208 36.38 -34.41 -1.02
C ASN A 208 36.57 -34.37 -2.54
N CYS A 209 37.70 -33.83 -2.99
CA CYS A 209 38.39 -34.40 -4.16
C CYS A 209 39.34 -35.50 -3.66
N GLN A 210 38.85 -36.74 -3.59
CA GLN A 210 39.69 -37.93 -3.40
C GLN A 210 39.79 -38.61 -4.77
N GLU A 211 40.90 -38.42 -5.47
CA GLU A 211 41.32 -39.27 -6.59
C GLU A 211 41.99 -40.54 -6.01
N PRO A 212 41.53 -41.75 -6.37
CA PRO A 212 42.34 -42.94 -6.26
C PRO A 212 43.02 -43.27 -7.60
N ASP A 213 44.33 -43.53 -7.51
CA ASP A 213 45.17 -44.24 -8.49
C ASP A 213 44.70 -45.70 -8.66
#